data_AF-A0A3B5LAS4-F1
#
_entry.id   AF-A0A3B5LAS4-F1
#
_cell.length_a   1.000
_cell.length_b   1.000
_cell.length_c   1.000
_cell.angle_alpha   90.00
_cell.angle_beta   90.00
_cell.angle_gamma   90.00
#
_symmetry.space_group_name_H-M   'P 1'
#
loop_
_entity.id
_entity.type
_entity.pdbx_description
1 polymer ?
#
loop_
_entity_poly.entity_id
_entity_poly.type
_entity_poly.pdbx_seq_one_letter_code
_entity_poly.pdbx_strand_id
1 'polypeptide(L)'
;IGPGSQCSVLTTKHCCVVSVCFRWLDVSVANLTCTKYWVVYLQVIQEAVWPGGTLPAAPPPHRSQQQKDSSKQQALDGLMKLLPDVVSDMLGSDKYRLSWQTALDSFQDPYINRHLVYCIFDLLLDFLVPELPEDDFQRSLLQTLSKKPEKMLA
;
A
#
# COMPACT_ATOMS: atom_id res chain seq x y z
N ILE A 1 -49.95 1.31 -0.48
CA ILE A 1 -48.49 1.15 -0.29
C ILE A 1 -47.81 1.74 -1.52
N GLY A 2 -47.36 2.99 -1.39
CA GLY A 2 -46.87 3.78 -2.52
C GLY A 2 -45.42 3.44 -2.90
N PRO A 3 -44.99 3.79 -4.12
CA PRO A 3 -43.62 3.55 -4.60
C PRO A 3 -42.53 4.22 -3.73
N GLY A 4 -42.87 5.23 -2.93
CA GLY A 4 -41.95 5.90 -2.01
C GLY A 4 -41.50 5.05 -0.81
N SER A 5 -42.28 4.07 -0.37
CA SER A 5 -41.90 3.22 0.79
C SER A 5 -40.83 2.19 0.44
N GLN A 6 -40.80 1.69 -0.80
CA GLN A 6 -39.80 0.71 -1.25
C GLN A 6 -38.43 1.36 -1.48
N CYS A 7 -38.38 2.60 -2.01
CA CYS A 7 -37.13 3.35 -2.17
C CYS A 7 -36.46 3.65 -0.83
N SER A 8 -37.21 4.13 0.18
CA SER A 8 -36.63 4.43 1.50
C SER A 8 -36.07 3.18 2.21
N VAL A 9 -36.73 2.03 2.06
CA VAL A 9 -36.26 0.76 2.63
C VAL A 9 -35.01 0.26 1.91
N LEU A 10 -34.94 0.39 0.58
CA LEU A 10 -33.77 -0.03 -0.21
C LEU A 10 -32.54 0.84 0.10
N THR A 11 -32.70 2.15 0.19
CA THR A 11 -31.62 3.08 0.58
C THR A 11 -31.13 2.84 2.00
N THR A 12 -32.04 2.54 2.93
CA THR A 12 -31.67 2.21 4.33
C THR A 12 -30.88 0.89 4.38
N LYS A 13 -31.30 -0.13 3.64
CA LYS A 13 -30.58 -1.42 3.56
C LYS A 13 -29.16 -1.25 2.99
N HIS A 14 -29.01 -0.51 1.89
CA HIS A 14 -27.70 -0.23 1.31
C HIS A 14 -26.79 0.53 2.29
N CYS A 15 -27.32 1.53 3.00
CA CYS A 15 -26.55 2.31 3.99
C CYS A 15 -26.08 1.45 5.17
N CYS A 16 -26.93 0.55 5.67
CA CYS A 16 -26.56 -0.40 6.73
C CYS A 16 -25.44 -1.35 6.30
N VAL A 17 -25.52 -1.91 5.09
CA VAL A 17 -24.47 -2.83 4.59
C VAL A 17 -23.13 -2.10 4.44
N VAL A 18 -23.14 -0.90 3.87
CA VAL A 18 -21.93 -0.07 3.75
C VAL A 18 -21.32 0.22 5.13
N SER A 19 -22.12 0.59 6.13
CA SER A 19 -21.63 0.83 7.50
C SER A 19 -21.03 -0.43 8.13
N VAL A 20 -21.65 -1.59 7.93
CA VAL A 20 -21.12 -2.88 8.41
C VAL A 20 -19.81 -3.22 7.72
N CYS A 21 -19.70 -3.03 6.40
CA CYS A 21 -18.46 -3.23 5.66
C CYS A 21 -17.35 -2.29 6.16
N PHE A 22 -17.63 -1.01 6.40
CA PHE A 22 -16.65 -0.09 6.95
C PHE A 22 -16.17 -0.49 8.35
N ARG A 23 -17.10 -0.88 9.24
CA ARG A 23 -16.73 -1.35 10.59
C ARG A 23 -15.91 -2.64 10.54
N TRP A 24 -16.29 -3.58 9.68
CA TRP A 24 -15.55 -4.81 9.47
C TRP A 24 -14.13 -4.51 8.95
N LEU A 25 -14.00 -3.58 8.00
CA LEU A 25 -12.72 -3.18 7.45
C LEU A 25 -11.82 -2.56 8.52
N ASP A 26 -12.36 -1.64 9.32
CA ASP A 26 -11.64 -1.00 10.43
C ASP A 26 -11.09 -2.04 11.43
N VAL A 27 -11.96 -2.94 11.92
CA VAL A 27 -11.55 -4.02 12.82
C VAL A 27 -10.51 -4.94 12.18
N SER A 28 -10.68 -5.27 10.91
CA SER A 28 -9.74 -6.15 10.19
C SER A 28 -8.37 -5.47 10.02
N VAL A 29 -8.35 -4.19 9.64
CA VAL A 29 -7.12 -3.39 9.50
C VAL A 29 -6.44 -3.23 10.84
N ALA A 30 -7.17 -2.92 11.92
CA ALA A 30 -6.60 -2.79 13.26
C ALA A 30 -6.02 -4.12 13.76
N ASN A 31 -6.66 -5.26 13.44
CA ASN A 31 -6.15 -6.57 13.79
C ASN A 31 -4.89 -6.94 13.00
N LEU A 32 -4.88 -6.68 11.69
CA LEU A 32 -3.73 -6.94 10.83
C LEU A 32 -2.54 -6.05 11.17
N THR A 33 -2.77 -4.76 11.44
CA THR A 33 -1.71 -3.79 11.76
C THR A 33 -1.28 -3.81 13.24
N CYS A 34 -1.84 -4.72 14.04
CA CYS A 34 -1.48 -4.89 15.45
C CYS A 34 0.01 -5.25 15.61
N THR A 35 0.66 -4.71 16.65
CA THR A 35 2.07 -4.92 17.01
C THR A 35 2.51 -6.39 16.97
N LYS A 36 1.60 -7.32 17.26
CA LYS A 36 1.84 -8.78 17.24
C LYS A 36 2.35 -9.31 15.89
N TYR A 37 1.90 -8.74 14.77
CA TYR A 37 2.26 -9.22 13.43
C TYR A 37 3.47 -8.50 12.82
N TRP A 38 3.96 -7.43 13.45
CA TRP A 38 5.05 -6.63 12.90
C TRP A 38 6.33 -7.44 12.68
N VAL A 39 6.67 -8.32 13.61
CA VAL A 39 7.85 -9.19 13.47
C VAL A 39 7.71 -10.07 12.22
N VAL A 40 6.52 -10.60 11.96
CA VAL A 40 6.25 -11.43 10.78
C VAL A 40 6.34 -10.60 9.50
N TYR A 41 5.76 -9.40 9.47
CA TYR A 41 5.86 -8.54 8.30
C TYR A 41 7.30 -8.12 8.00
N LEU A 42 8.05 -7.73 9.03
CA LEU A 42 9.46 -7.37 8.89
C LEU A 42 10.28 -8.56 8.38
N GLN A 43 10.00 -9.77 8.87
CA GLN A 43 10.69 -10.98 8.39
C GLN A 43 10.33 -11.29 6.93
N VAL A 44 9.05 -11.17 6.55
CA VAL A 44 8.63 -11.37 5.14
C VAL A 44 9.27 -10.34 4.22
N ILE A 45 9.33 -9.07 4.62
CA ILE A 45 10.00 -8.01 3.86
C ILE A 45 11.50 -8.28 3.79
N GLN A 46 12.13 -8.67 4.91
CA GLN A 46 13.55 -9.02 4.95
C GLN A 46 13.83 -10.16 3.97
N GLU A 47 13.07 -11.25 3.98
CA GLU A 47 13.28 -12.37 3.06
C GLU A 47 12.96 -12.00 1.60
N ALA A 48 12.03 -11.07 1.36
CA ALA A 48 11.70 -10.61 0.02
C ALA A 48 12.79 -9.72 -0.60
N VAL A 49 13.47 -8.90 0.20
CA VAL A 49 14.50 -7.95 -0.26
C VAL A 49 15.91 -8.55 -0.12
N TRP A 50 16.17 -9.25 0.97
CA TRP A 50 17.45 -9.83 1.39
C TRP A 50 17.25 -11.26 1.89
N PRO A 51 17.11 -12.24 0.98
CA PRO A 51 16.93 -13.64 1.38
C PRO A 51 18.10 -14.08 2.28
N GLY A 52 17.80 -14.62 3.45
CA GLY A 52 18.80 -15.00 4.45
C GLY A 52 19.56 -13.83 5.10
N GLY A 53 19.06 -12.59 4.97
CA GLY A 53 19.64 -11.40 5.58
C GLY A 53 20.87 -10.81 4.88
N THR A 54 21.21 -11.32 3.70
CA THR A 54 22.34 -10.81 2.90
C THR A 54 21.86 -10.16 1.62
N LEU A 55 22.46 -9.03 1.24
CA LEU A 55 22.23 -8.41 -0.06
C LEU A 55 22.75 -9.32 -1.17
N PRO A 56 21.90 -9.76 -2.13
CA PRO A 56 22.35 -10.59 -3.24
C PRO A 56 23.45 -9.88 -4.03
N ALA A 57 24.58 -10.57 -4.26
CA ALA A 57 25.71 -10.03 -5.00
C ALA A 57 25.40 -9.79 -6.49
N ALA A 58 24.36 -10.43 -7.01
CA ALA A 58 23.88 -10.27 -8.37
C ALA A 58 22.39 -9.93 -8.36
N PRO A 59 21.92 -9.12 -9.33
CA PRO A 59 20.49 -8.85 -9.47
C PRO A 59 19.71 -10.16 -9.71
N PRO A 60 18.45 -10.24 -9.24
CA PRO A 60 17.61 -11.39 -9.49
C PRO A 60 17.50 -11.70 -10.99
N PRO A 61 17.39 -12.98 -11.38
CA PRO A 61 17.22 -13.34 -12.78
C PRO A 61 15.97 -12.65 -13.35
N HIS A 62 16.06 -12.23 -14.61
CA HIS A 62 14.94 -11.57 -15.27
C HIS A 62 13.75 -12.53 -15.34
N ARG A 63 12.62 -12.15 -14.72
CA ARG A 63 11.39 -12.95 -14.80
C ARG A 63 10.86 -12.96 -16.23
N SER A 64 10.49 -14.14 -16.71
CA SER A 64 9.85 -14.26 -18.03
C SER A 64 8.49 -13.57 -18.02
N GLN A 65 7.99 -13.16 -19.20
CA GLN A 65 6.67 -12.53 -19.30
C GLN A 65 5.57 -13.44 -18.75
N GLN A 66 5.62 -14.73 -19.08
CA GLN A 66 4.68 -15.73 -18.57
C GLN A 66 4.70 -15.83 -17.04
N GLN A 67 5.87 -15.76 -16.39
CA GLN A 67 5.96 -15.77 -14.93
C GLN A 67 5.37 -14.51 -14.29
N LYS A 68 5.53 -13.34 -14.95
CA LYS A 68 4.93 -12.09 -14.50
C LYS A 68 3.41 -12.17 -14.59
N ASP A 69 2.89 -12.65 -15.72
CA ASP A 69 1.45 -12.76 -15.96
C ASP A 69 0.80 -13.78 -15.00
N SER A 70 1.44 -14.92 -14.76
CA SER A 70 0.92 -15.91 -13.80
C SER A 70 0.90 -15.38 -12.37
N SER A 71 1.96 -14.70 -11.94
CA SER A 71 2.04 -14.08 -10.61
C SER A 71 1.01 -12.96 -10.46
N LYS A 72 0.78 -12.18 -11.52
CA LYS A 72 -0.25 -11.14 -11.57
C LYS A 72 -1.64 -11.74 -11.40
N GLN A 73 -1.97 -12.82 -12.11
CA GLN A 73 -3.27 -13.46 -11.97
C GLN A 73 -3.47 -14.04 -10.56
N GLN A 74 -2.45 -14.69 -10.00
CA GLN A 74 -2.50 -15.22 -8.64
C GLN A 74 -2.69 -14.10 -7.60
N ALA A 75 -2.02 -12.96 -7.77
CA ALA A 75 -2.19 -11.80 -6.90
C ALA A 75 -3.60 -11.23 -7.02
N LEU A 76 -4.14 -11.11 -8.23
CA LEU A 76 -5.51 -10.65 -8.44
C LEU A 76 -6.53 -11.55 -7.73
N ASP A 77 -6.41 -12.86 -7.90
CA ASP A 77 -7.30 -13.82 -7.25
C ASP A 77 -7.16 -13.78 -5.73
N GLY A 78 -5.97 -13.49 -5.21
CA GLY A 78 -5.71 -13.26 -3.79
C GLY A 78 -6.40 -11.98 -3.28
N LEU A 79 -6.24 -10.87 -3.99
CA LEU A 79 -6.85 -9.58 -3.66
C LEU A 79 -8.38 -9.65 -3.65
N MET A 80 -8.96 -10.32 -4.64
CA MET A 80 -10.41 -10.51 -4.73
C MET A 80 -10.99 -11.27 -3.53
N LYS A 81 -10.20 -12.14 -2.88
CA LYS A 81 -10.60 -12.90 -1.68
C LYS A 81 -10.44 -12.12 -0.37
N LEU A 82 -9.83 -10.93 -0.39
CA LEU A 82 -9.62 -10.13 0.82
C LEU A 82 -10.92 -9.52 1.33
N LEU A 83 -11.87 -9.17 0.45
CA LEU A 83 -13.15 -8.61 0.84
C LEU A 83 -14.24 -9.67 0.88
N PRO A 84 -15.26 -9.52 1.73
CA PRO A 84 -16.41 -10.42 1.76
C PRO A 84 -17.18 -10.43 0.44
N ASP A 85 -17.76 -11.57 0.08
CA ASP A 85 -18.52 -11.76 -1.17
C ASP A 85 -19.68 -10.76 -1.35
N VAL A 86 -20.26 -10.28 -0.24
CA VAL A 86 -21.27 -9.20 -0.23
C VAL A 86 -20.83 -7.96 -0.99
N VAL A 87 -19.53 -7.62 -0.95
CA VAL A 87 -19.01 -6.46 -1.69
C VAL A 87 -19.03 -6.72 -3.21
N SER A 88 -18.67 -7.94 -3.63
CA SER A 88 -18.76 -8.36 -5.04
C SER A 88 -20.22 -8.38 -5.52
N ASP A 89 -21.15 -8.85 -4.69
CA ASP A 89 -22.58 -8.86 -5.02
C ASP A 89 -23.16 -7.45 -5.18
N MET A 90 -22.67 -6.48 -4.40
CA MET A 90 -23.11 -5.08 -4.49
C MET A 90 -22.56 -4.35 -5.72
N LEU A 91 -21.28 -4.57 -6.07
CA LEU A 91 -20.63 -3.90 -7.19
C LEU A 91 -20.92 -4.61 -8.54
N GLY A 92 -21.23 -5.91 -8.48
CA GLY A 92 -21.21 -6.81 -9.62
C GLY A 92 -19.80 -7.36 -9.88
N SER A 93 -19.72 -8.65 -10.18
CA SER A 93 -18.46 -9.40 -10.33
C SER A 93 -17.48 -8.78 -11.34
N ASP A 94 -17.98 -8.27 -12.46
CA ASP A 94 -17.15 -7.67 -13.52
C ASP A 94 -16.51 -6.36 -13.05
N LYS A 95 -17.31 -5.50 -12.39
CA LYS A 95 -16.81 -4.23 -11.86
C LYS A 95 -15.86 -4.47 -10.70
N TYR A 96 -16.18 -5.43 -9.84
CA TYR A 96 -15.33 -5.84 -8.72
C TYR A 96 -13.95 -6.33 -9.20
N ARG A 97 -13.92 -7.22 -10.19
CA ARG A 97 -12.69 -7.70 -10.81
C ARG A 97 -11.92 -6.56 -11.48
N LEU A 98 -12.61 -5.66 -12.19
CA LEU A 98 -11.98 -4.50 -12.82
C LEU A 98 -11.35 -3.55 -11.78
N SER A 99 -12.05 -3.27 -10.66
CA SER A 99 -11.51 -2.44 -9.58
C SER A 99 -10.22 -3.01 -8.99
N TRP A 100 -10.19 -4.31 -8.73
CA TRP A 100 -8.97 -4.97 -8.24
C TRP A 100 -7.87 -5.04 -9.30
N GLN A 101 -8.23 -5.21 -10.57
CA GLN A 101 -7.29 -5.15 -11.68
C GLN A 101 -6.62 -3.78 -11.76
N THR A 102 -7.39 -2.69 -11.70
CA THR A 102 -6.86 -1.32 -11.67
C THR A 102 -5.98 -1.07 -10.45
N ALA A 103 -6.37 -1.55 -9.27
CA ALA A 103 -5.54 -1.43 -8.06
C ALA A 103 -4.20 -2.19 -8.23
N LEU A 104 -4.25 -3.42 -8.75
CA LEU A 104 -3.08 -4.24 -9.00
C LEU A 104 -2.17 -3.67 -10.11
N ASP A 105 -2.75 -3.05 -11.12
CA ASP A 105 -2.00 -2.34 -12.16
C ASP A 105 -1.30 -1.11 -11.58
N SER A 106 -1.97 -0.39 -10.66
CA SER A 106 -1.36 0.74 -9.95
C SER A 106 -0.17 0.31 -9.10
N PHE A 107 -0.26 -0.84 -8.42
CA PHE A 107 0.87 -1.43 -7.68
C PHE A 107 2.01 -1.93 -8.57
N GLN A 108 1.77 -2.13 -9.87
CA GLN A 108 2.81 -2.49 -10.83
C GLN A 108 3.39 -1.27 -11.56
N ASP A 109 2.77 -0.09 -11.41
CA ASP A 109 3.22 1.13 -12.07
C ASP A 109 4.45 1.71 -11.36
N PRO A 110 5.58 1.87 -12.07
CA PRO A 110 6.82 2.35 -11.46
C PRO A 110 6.77 3.82 -11.05
N TYR A 111 5.94 4.66 -11.69
CA TYR A 111 5.80 6.07 -11.33
C TYR A 111 4.98 6.25 -10.06
N ILE A 112 3.86 5.53 -9.95
CA ILE A 112 3.04 5.52 -8.73
C ILE A 112 3.87 4.98 -7.57
N ASN A 113 4.53 3.84 -7.75
CA ASN A 113 5.36 3.26 -6.71
C ASN A 113 6.52 4.17 -6.30
N ARG A 114 7.16 4.85 -7.24
CA ARG A 114 8.21 5.82 -6.93
C ARG A 114 7.67 6.97 -6.09
N HIS A 115 6.51 7.50 -6.44
CA HIS A 115 5.87 8.56 -5.66
C HIS A 115 5.51 8.07 -4.24
N LEU A 116 4.93 6.87 -4.13
CA LEU A 116 4.61 6.24 -2.84
C LEU A 116 5.85 6.12 -1.94
N VAL A 117 6.99 5.70 -2.49
CA VAL A 117 8.25 5.62 -1.73
C VAL A 117 8.66 7.00 -1.20
N TYR A 118 8.61 8.04 -2.04
CA TYR A 118 8.95 9.39 -1.57
C TYR A 118 7.98 9.90 -0.51
N CYS A 119 6.67 9.65 -0.65
CA CYS A 119 5.69 10.01 0.38
C CYS A 119 5.96 9.27 1.71
N ILE A 120 6.31 7.99 1.66
CA ILE A 120 6.69 7.24 2.88
C ILE A 120 7.94 7.84 3.51
N PHE A 121 8.95 8.17 2.70
CA PHE A 121 10.17 8.83 3.18
C PHE A 121 9.88 10.18 3.82
N ASP A 122 9.01 10.98 3.20
CA ASP A 122 8.58 12.28 3.71
C ASP A 122 7.94 12.14 5.11
N LEU A 123 6.98 11.23 5.26
CA LEU A 123 6.35 10.92 6.55
C LEU A 123 7.33 10.39 7.60
N LEU A 124 8.32 9.58 7.19
CA LEU A 124 9.36 9.08 8.09
C LEU A 124 10.31 10.20 8.53
N LEU A 125 10.65 11.13 7.62
CA LEU A 125 11.48 12.27 7.93
C LEU A 125 10.79 13.24 8.88
N ASP A 126 9.49 13.52 8.68
CA ASP A 126 8.66 14.28 9.61
C ASP A 126 8.64 13.65 11.02
N PHE A 127 8.62 12.31 11.09
CA PHE A 127 8.65 11.60 12.36
C PHE A 127 10.03 11.58 13.02
N LEU A 128 11.09 11.32 12.25
CA LEU A 128 12.45 11.11 12.77
C LEU A 128 13.17 12.44 13.07
N VAL A 129 12.91 13.48 12.29
CA VAL A 129 13.54 14.80 12.42
C VAL A 129 12.46 15.87 12.23
N PRO A 130 11.63 16.12 13.26
CA PRO A 130 10.57 17.12 13.17
C PRO A 130 11.07 18.56 12.95
N GLU A 131 12.38 18.80 13.10
CA GLU A 131 13.06 20.08 12.83
C GLU A 131 13.40 20.27 11.33
N LEU A 132 13.16 19.27 10.47
CA LEU A 132 13.41 19.36 9.02
C LEU A 132 12.67 20.46 8.26
N PRO A 133 11.39 20.81 8.57
CA PRO A 133 10.71 21.90 7.89
C PRO A 133 11.18 23.28 8.36
N GLU A 134 12.02 23.36 9.40
CA GLU A 134 12.52 24.63 9.92
C GLU A 134 13.61 25.21 9.00
N ASP A 135 13.38 26.42 8.49
CA ASP A 135 14.24 27.08 7.50
C ASP A 135 15.71 27.18 7.97
N ASP A 136 15.93 27.40 9.26
CA ASP A 136 17.27 27.54 9.84
C ASP A 136 18.04 26.22 9.88
N PHE A 137 17.36 25.12 10.20
CA PHE A 137 17.95 23.78 10.15
C PHE A 137 18.28 23.38 8.71
N GLN A 138 17.38 23.65 7.75
CA GLN A 138 17.64 23.42 6.33
C GLN A 138 18.85 24.20 5.83
N ARG A 139 18.96 25.49 6.18
CA ARG A 139 20.11 26.34 5.84
C ARG A 139 21.40 25.81 6.46
N SER A 140 21.36 25.39 7.72
CA SER A 140 22.51 24.82 8.42
C SER A 140 22.97 23.48 7.80
N LEU A 141 22.03 22.60 7.45
CA LEU A 141 22.30 21.35 6.74
C LEU A 141 22.89 21.60 5.35
N LEU A 142 22.30 22.50 4.57
CA LEU A 142 22.78 22.84 3.23
C LEU A 142 24.19 23.44 3.29
N GLN A 143 24.48 24.32 4.26
CA GLN A 143 25.83 24.85 4.49
C GLN A 143 26.82 23.76 4.91
N THR A 144 26.39 22.80 5.74
CA THR A 144 27.24 21.69 6.19
C THR A 144 27.55 20.72 5.05
N LEU A 145 26.53 20.36 4.25
CA LEU A 145 26.70 19.51 3.07
C LEU A 145 27.56 20.21 2.01
N SER A 146 27.37 21.51 1.79
CA SER A 146 28.19 22.30 0.85
C SER A 146 29.66 22.44 1.30
N LYS A 147 29.94 22.39 2.61
CA LYS A 147 31.32 22.40 3.16
C LYS A 147 32.00 21.03 3.17
N LYS A 148 31.24 19.93 3.05
CA LYS A 148 31.78 18.56 3.12
C LYS A 148 32.48 18.05 1.84
N PRO A 149 32.17 18.46 0.58
CA PRO A 149 32.87 17.95 -0.60
C PRO A 149 34.33 18.41 -0.69
N GLU A 150 34.70 19.53 -0.06
CA GLU A 150 36.06 20.06 -0.15
C GLU A 150 37.08 19.34 0.76
N LYS A 151 36.60 18.61 1.78
CA LYS A 151 37.47 17.88 2.74
C LYS A 151 37.73 16.41 2.39
N MET A 152 37.12 15.87 1.32
CA MET A 152 37.39 14.50 0.85
C MET A 152 38.20 14.44 -0.44
N LEU A 153 38.65 15.60 -0.95
CA LEU A 153 39.47 15.75 -2.16
C LEU A 153 40.88 16.28 -1.89
N ALA A 154 41.32 16.28 -0.62
CA ALA A 154 42.68 16.64 -0.20
C ALA A 154 43.36 15.47 0.52
#